data_AF-E1WZY7-F1
#
_entry.id   AF-E1WZY7-F1
#
_cell.length_a   1.000
_cell.length_b   1.000
_cell.length_c   1.000
_cell.angle_alpha   90.00
_cell.angle_beta   90.00
_cell.angle_gamma   90.00
#
_symmetry.space_group_name_H-M   'P 1'
#
loop_
_entity.id
_entity.type
_entity.pdbx_description
1 polymer ?
#
loop_
_entity_poly.entity_id
_entity_poly.type
_entity_poly.pdbx_seq_one_letter_code
_entity_poly.pdbx_strand_id
1 'polypeptide(L)'
;MMENIELQEKLYDQYREELQLAYKSCLHSGQFFAGEFNHHINEIWAIAKDEGFTEMDFQEIIDEVANQHVDSVIYPFPTLMHTAA
;
A
#
# COMPACT_ATOMS: atom_id res chain seq x y z
N MET A 1 1.34 -19.74 19.63
CA MET A 1 1.93 -19.62 18.29
C MET A 1 0.90 -19.35 17.19
N MET A 2 -0.41 -19.67 17.35
CA MET A 2 -1.46 -19.31 16.38
C MET A 2 -1.89 -17.84 16.44
N GLU A 3 -1.95 -17.26 17.64
CA GLU A 3 -2.48 -15.90 17.87
C GLU A 3 -1.72 -14.80 17.10
N ASN A 4 -0.42 -14.99 16.85
CA ASN A 4 0.40 -13.98 16.17
C ASN A 4 0.21 -13.98 14.64
N ILE A 5 -0.19 -15.11 14.05
CA ILE A 5 -0.43 -15.23 12.60
C ILE A 5 -1.78 -14.60 12.27
N GLU A 6 -2.82 -14.90 13.06
CA GLU A 6 -4.16 -14.32 12.88
C GLU A 6 -4.17 -12.79 13.03
N LEU A 7 -3.31 -12.23 13.88
CA LEU A 7 -3.17 -10.78 14.03
C LEU A 7 -2.50 -10.12 12.82
N GLN A 8 -1.48 -10.76 12.25
CA GLN A 8 -0.80 -10.27 11.05
C GLN A 8 -1.71 -10.34 9.82
N GLU A 9 -2.46 -11.44 9.65
CA GLU A 9 -3.44 -11.57 8.57
C GLU A 9 -4.55 -10.52 8.66
N LYS A 10 -5.05 -10.22 9.87
CA LYS A 10 -6.04 -9.16 10.07
C LYS A 10 -5.48 -7.77 9.76
N LEU A 11 -4.25 -7.50 10.17
CA LEU A 11 -3.59 -6.22 9.89
C LEU A 11 -3.37 -6.04 8.38
N TYR A 12 -2.97 -7.11 7.70
CA TYR A 12 -2.84 -7.13 6.25
C TYR A 12 -4.17 -6.85 5.54
N ASP A 13 -5.24 -7.55 5.94
CA ASP A 13 -6.57 -7.35 5.35
C ASP A 13 -7.09 -5.92 5.61
N GLN A 14 -6.88 -5.38 6.82
CA GLN A 14 -7.24 -4.00 7.16
C GLN A 14 -6.58 -2.99 6.22
N TYR A 15 -5.25 -3.06 6.05
CA TYR A 15 -4.53 -2.13 5.19
C TYR A 15 -4.85 -2.33 3.70
N ARG A 16 -5.16 -3.55 3.31
CA ARG A 16 -5.65 -3.87 1.98
C ARG A 16 -7.01 -3.24 1.70
N GLU A 17 -7.95 -3.36 2.62
CA GLU A 17 -9.27 -2.72 2.50
C GLU A 17 -9.13 -1.20 2.45
N GLU A 18 -8.28 -0.61 3.28
CA GLU A 18 -8.04 0.83 3.32
C GLU A 18 -7.46 1.36 2.00
N LEU A 19 -6.44 0.68 1.45
CA LEU A 19 -5.87 1.02 0.15
C LEU A 19 -6.90 0.82 -0.99
N GLN A 20 -7.76 -0.20 -0.93
CA GLN A 20 -8.83 -0.37 -1.91
C GLN A 20 -9.85 0.76 -1.85
N LEU A 21 -10.20 1.25 -0.66
CA LEU A 21 -11.09 2.39 -0.50
C LEU A 21 -10.45 3.66 -1.05
N ALA A 22 -9.17 3.90 -0.76
CA ALA A 22 -8.42 5.01 -1.32
C ALA A 22 -8.39 4.95 -2.85
N TYR A 23 -8.07 3.78 -3.42
CA TYR A 23 -8.05 3.57 -4.87
C TYR A 23 -9.40 3.86 -5.52
N LYS A 24 -10.50 3.35 -4.95
CA LYS A 24 -11.86 3.64 -5.42
C LYS A 24 -12.23 5.12 -5.31
N SER A 25 -11.79 5.79 -4.25
CA SER A 25 -12.01 7.22 -4.06
C SER A 25 -11.30 8.04 -5.15
N CYS A 26 -10.14 7.58 -5.62
CA CYS A 26 -9.34 8.24 -6.67
C CYS A 26 -9.82 7.94 -8.10
N LEU A 27 -10.88 7.13 -8.27
CA LEU A 27 -11.51 6.86 -9.56
C LEU A 27 -12.65 7.86 -9.80
N HIS A 28 -12.32 9.05 -10.29
CA HIS A 28 -13.32 10.07 -10.63
C HIS A 28 -13.77 9.90 -12.07
N SER A 29 -15.07 9.65 -12.27
CA SER A 29 -15.69 9.54 -13.61
C SER A 29 -14.98 8.54 -14.54
N GLY A 30 -14.41 7.47 -13.99
CA GLY A 30 -13.68 6.43 -14.74
C GLY A 30 -12.22 6.75 -15.05
N GLN A 31 -11.71 7.90 -14.61
CA GLN A 31 -10.30 8.24 -14.69
C GLN A 31 -9.65 8.07 -13.31
N PHE A 32 -8.48 7.42 -13.28
CA PHE A 32 -7.70 7.22 -12.08
C PHE A 32 -6.75 8.41 -11.84
N PHE A 33 -6.78 8.96 -10.62
CA PHE A 33 -5.97 10.11 -10.22
C PHE A 33 -4.81 9.65 -9.34
N ALA A 34 -3.70 9.28 -9.98
CA ALA A 34 -2.53 8.72 -9.30
C ALA A 34 -1.92 9.66 -8.24
N GLY A 35 -2.00 10.99 -8.41
CA GLY A 35 -1.51 11.94 -7.42
C GLY A 35 -2.25 11.86 -6.09
N GLU A 36 -3.58 11.71 -6.14
CA GLU A 36 -4.42 11.54 -4.94
C GLU A 36 -4.18 10.18 -4.30
N PHE A 37 -4.06 9.13 -5.12
CA PHE A 37 -3.75 7.81 -4.61
C PHE A 37 -2.37 7.76 -3.93
N ASN A 38 -1.35 8.36 -4.53
CA ASN A 38 -0.01 8.47 -3.93
C ASN A 38 -0.01 9.26 -2.63
N HIS A 39 -0.89 10.26 -2.48
CA HIS A 39 -1.06 10.95 -1.21
C HIS A 39 -1.60 10.00 -0.13
N HIS A 40 -2.67 9.26 -0.44
CA HIS A 40 -3.25 8.28 0.48
C HIS A 40 -2.28 7.16 0.84
N ILE A 41 -1.51 6.64 -0.12
CA ILE A 41 -0.47 5.62 0.15
C ILE A 41 0.52 6.12 1.22
N ASN A 42 0.95 7.39 1.14
CA ASN A 42 1.87 7.96 2.13
C ASN A 42 1.24 8.08 3.52
N GLU A 43 -0.03 8.51 3.59
CA GLU A 43 -0.75 8.62 4.86
C GLU A 43 -0.95 7.25 5.52
N ILE A 44 -1.41 6.26 4.76
CA ILE A 44 -1.66 4.89 5.23
C ILE A 44 -0.33 4.26 5.68
N TRP A 45 0.73 4.41 4.90
CA TRP A 45 2.05 3.88 5.25
C TRP A 45 2.61 4.46 6.56
N ALA A 46 2.40 5.75 6.81
CA ALA A 46 2.87 6.38 8.04
C ALA A 46 2.29 5.73 9.30
N ILE A 47 1.05 5.25 9.22
CA ILE A 47 0.36 4.54 10.30
C ILE A 47 0.80 3.08 10.32
N ALA A 48 0.77 2.39 9.18
CA ALA A 48 1.15 0.97 9.05
C ALA A 48 2.55 0.69 9.59
N LYS A 49 3.51 1.57 9.27
CA LYS A 49 4.87 1.46 9.77
C LYS A 49 4.96 1.53 11.30
N ASP A 50 4.18 2.39 11.94
CA ASP A 50 4.16 2.53 13.41
C ASP A 50 3.54 1.28 14.07
N GLU A 51 2.57 0.64 13.40
CA GLU A 51 1.97 -0.62 13.83
C GLU A 51 2.83 -1.86 13.51
N GLY A 52 4.01 -1.67 12.93
CA GLY A 52 4.99 -2.74 12.67
C GLY A 52 4.80 -3.46 11.33
N PHE A 53 4.06 -2.87 10.39
CA PHE A 53 3.90 -3.40 9.04
C PHE A 53 5.21 -3.27 8.25
N THR A 54 5.53 -4.28 7.44
CA THR A 54 6.78 -4.27 6.67
C THR A 54 6.60 -3.58 5.33
N GLU A 55 7.70 -3.03 4.79
CA GLU A 55 7.71 -2.42 3.44
C GLU A 55 7.32 -3.45 2.36
N MET A 56 7.71 -4.71 2.54
CA MET A 56 7.42 -5.79 1.60
C MET A 56 5.93 -6.11 1.55
N ASP A 57 5.30 -6.34 2.71
CA ASP A 57 3.87 -6.63 2.79
C ASP A 57 3.05 -5.44 2.24
N PHE A 58 3.46 -4.21 2.55
CA PHE A 58 2.76 -3.02 2.06
C PHE A 58 2.90 -2.85 0.55
N GLN A 59 4.07 -3.16 -0.01
CA GLN A 59 4.29 -3.16 -1.45
C GLN A 59 3.37 -4.17 -2.15
N GLU A 60 3.26 -5.39 -1.62
CA GLU A 60 2.38 -6.42 -2.19
C GLU A 60 0.92 -5.97 -2.21
N ILE A 61 0.44 -5.31 -1.14
CA ILE A 61 -0.91 -4.74 -1.11
C ILE A 61 -1.07 -3.64 -2.17
N ILE A 62 -0.12 -2.70 -2.27
CA ILE A 62 -0.16 -1.63 -3.27
C ILE A 62 -0.24 -2.21 -4.68
N ASP A 63 0.60 -3.21 -4.98
CA ASP A 63 0.67 -3.86 -6.29
C ASP A 63 -0.66 -4.56 -6.62
N GLU A 64 -1.24 -5.23 -5.63
CA GLU A 64 -2.54 -5.89 -5.77
C GLU A 64 -3.69 -4.90 -6.01
N VAL A 65 -3.70 -3.78 -5.28
CA VAL A 65 -4.78 -2.78 -5.34
C VAL A 65 -4.67 -1.90 -6.58
N ALA A 66 -3.48 -1.38 -6.86
CA ALA A 66 -3.25 -0.50 -8.00
C ALA A 66 -3.32 -1.25 -9.33
N ASN A 67 -2.92 -2.53 -9.35
CA ASN A 67 -3.02 -3.47 -10.47
C ASN A 67 -2.65 -2.82 -11.83
N GLN A 68 -3.67 -2.35 -12.58
CA GLN A 68 -3.50 -1.75 -13.91
C GLN A 68 -2.84 -0.37 -13.92
N HIS A 69 -2.69 0.26 -12.75
CA HIS A 69 -2.11 1.59 -12.57
C HIS A 69 -0.83 1.57 -11.73
N VAL A 70 -0.22 0.40 -11.51
CA VAL A 70 1.00 0.25 -10.71
C VAL A 70 2.14 1.15 -11.21
N ASP A 71 2.29 1.34 -12.53
CA ASP A 71 3.30 2.23 -13.12
C ASP A 71 3.16 3.71 -12.73
N SER A 72 1.98 4.11 -12.22
CA SER A 72 1.71 5.49 -11.78
C SER A 72 1.87 5.67 -10.26
N VAL A 73 2.18 4.59 -9.54
CA VAL A 73 2.34 4.60 -8.09
C VAL A 73 3.77 4.98 -7.70
N ILE A 74 3.88 5.83 -6.68
CA ILE A 74 5.13 6.19 -6.04
C ILE A 74 5.13 5.54 -4.65
N TYR A 75 5.94 4.50 -4.47
CA TYR A 75 6.06 3.84 -3.18
C TYR A 75 6.60 4.80 -2.11
N PRO A 76 6.06 4.73 -0.88
CA PRO A 76 6.38 5.68 0.19
C PRO A 76 7.66 5.34 0.96
N PHE A 77 8.42 4.35 0.48
CA PHE A 77 9.68 3.88 1.03
C PHE A 77 10.78 3.93 -0.04
N PRO A 78 12.05 4.06 0.37
CA PRO A 78 13.16 4.06 -0.57
C PRO A 78 13.17 2.75 -1.35
N THR A 79 13.20 2.84 -2.67
CA THR A 79 13.45 1.67 -3.50
C THR A 79 14.83 1.12 -3.10
N LEU A 80 14.88 -0.15 -2.70
CA LEU A 80 16.14 -0.89 -2.58
C LEU A 80 16.72 -1.08 -3.99
N MET A 81 17.17 0.01 -4.62
CA MET A 81 18.17 -0.07 -5.65
C MET A 81 19.41 -0.66 -4.97
N HIS A 82 19.64 -1.95 -5.19
CA HIS A 82 20.96 -2.54 -5.06
C HIS A 82 21.91 -1.65 -5.86
N THR A 83 22.61 -0.76 -5.18
CA THR A 83 23.82 -0.14 -5.68
C THR A 83 24.85 -1.27 -5.71
N ALA A 84 24.85 -2.02 -6.81
CA ALA A 84 26.02 -2.80 -7.19
C ALA A 84 27.14 -1.79 -7.42
N ALA A 85 28.08 -1.77 -6.47
CA ALA A 85 29.30 -0.97 -6.48
C ALA A 85 30.23 -1.37 -7.63
#